data_AF-X0ZDN9-F1
#
_entry.id   AF-X0ZDN9-F1
#
_cell.length_a   1.000
_cell.length_b   1.000
_cell.length_c   1.000
_cell.angle_alpha   90.00
_cell.angle_beta   90.00
_cell.angle_gamma   90.00
#
_symmetry.space_group_name_H-M   'P 1'
#
loop_
_entity.id
_entity.type
_entity.pdbx_description
1 polymer ?
#
loop_
_entity_poly.entity_id
_entity_poly.type
_entity_poly.pdbx_seq_one_letter_code
_entity_poly.pdbx_strand_id
1 'polypeptide(L)'
;PIKHNYILNSGFLYCDKCGTEMEGRSGTGKKGIRYYYYRCKNNSCGFKVPADEIEGVIIDRLKKLSIGKGILPDIIKSANKTLKKELPKLIGQRKLLVDELKEIKNFASKVLSQWASISTSDNTIFVKDFKEI
;
A
#
# COMPACT_ATOMS: atom_id res chain seq x y z
N PRO A 1 -4.50 -4.68 -0.85
CA PRO A 1 -3.84 -5.71 0.01
C PRO A 1 -2.41 -5.30 0.36
N ILE A 2 -2.07 -5.20 1.65
CA ILE A 2 -0.72 -4.84 2.11
C ILE A 2 0.22 -6.03 1.86
N LYS A 3 1.30 -5.80 1.10
CA LYS A 3 2.34 -6.80 0.83
C LYS A 3 3.44 -6.65 1.89
N HIS A 4 3.71 -7.71 2.66
CA HIS A 4 4.86 -7.71 3.57
C HIS A 4 6.16 -7.83 2.76
N ASN A 5 7.15 -7.02 3.12
CA ASN A 5 8.47 -7.06 2.51
C ASN A 5 9.41 -7.87 3.40
N TYR A 6 9.82 -9.05 2.94
CA TYR A 6 10.70 -9.94 3.70
C TYR A 6 12.15 -9.49 3.54
N ILE A 7 12.61 -8.67 4.49
CA ILE A 7 13.95 -8.06 4.45
C ILE A 7 15.10 -9.07 4.66
N LEU A 8 14.79 -10.26 5.19
CA LEU A 8 15.80 -11.29 5.48
C LEU A 8 15.85 -12.41 4.43
N ASN A 9 15.07 -12.29 3.35
CA ASN A 9 15.21 -13.20 2.23
C ASN A 9 16.59 -13.08 1.59
N SER A 10 17.02 -14.15 0.89
CA SER A 10 18.31 -14.20 0.17
C SER A 10 19.53 -14.34 1.08
N GLY A 11 19.50 -15.32 1.99
CA GLY A 11 20.69 -15.76 2.73
C GLY A 11 21.01 -15.01 4.03
N PHE A 12 20.12 -14.16 4.55
CA PHE A 12 20.35 -13.46 5.83
C PHE A 12 19.83 -14.22 7.05
N LEU A 13 18.99 -15.24 6.85
CA LEU A 13 18.36 -15.99 7.94
C LEU A 13 18.55 -17.50 7.74
N TYR A 14 19.09 -18.15 8.76
CA TYR A 14 19.31 -19.59 8.81
C TYR A 14 18.57 -20.22 9.99
N CYS A 15 18.06 -21.43 9.77
CA CYS A 15 17.33 -22.17 10.78
C CYS A 15 18.26 -22.67 11.87
N ASP A 16 17.99 -22.30 13.11
CA ASP A 16 18.76 -22.73 14.29
C ASP A 16 18.79 -24.26 14.47
N LYS A 17 17.74 -24.97 14.05
CA LYS A 17 17.63 -26.42 14.23
C LYS A 17 18.42 -27.26 13.23
N CYS A 18 18.56 -26.80 11.99
CA CYS A 18 19.15 -27.62 10.91
C CYS A 18 20.12 -26.86 10.00
N GLY A 19 20.41 -25.59 10.29
CA GLY A 19 21.32 -24.75 9.52
C GLY A 19 20.84 -24.38 8.11
N THR A 20 19.68 -24.86 7.67
CA THR A 20 19.17 -24.55 6.33
C THR A 20 18.63 -23.12 6.27
N GLU A 21 18.81 -22.44 5.15
CA GLU A 21 18.26 -21.11 4.90
C GLU A 21 16.73 -21.08 5.09
N MET A 22 16.23 -19.96 5.61
CA MET A 22 14.80 -19.72 5.79
C MET A 22 14.26 -18.79 4.69
N GLU A 23 12.98 -18.92 4.38
CA GLU A 23 12.29 -18.08 3.39
C GLU A 23 10.99 -17.47 3.95
N GLY A 24 10.71 -16.23 3.57
CA GLY A 24 9.49 -15.53 3.91
C GLY A 24 8.25 -16.10 3.23
N ARG A 25 7.21 -16.41 4.01
CA ARG A 25 5.93 -16.94 3.57
C ARG A 25 4.79 -16.28 4.32
N SER A 26 3.64 -16.18 3.66
CA SER A 26 2.40 -15.68 4.28
C SER A 26 1.31 -16.73 4.25
N GLY A 27 0.48 -16.79 5.28
CA GLY A 27 -0.72 -17.62 5.33
C GLY A 27 -1.93 -16.82 5.78
N THR A 28 -3.11 -17.17 5.27
CA THR A 28 -4.39 -16.57 5.71
C THR A 28 -5.08 -17.52 6.68
N GLY A 29 -5.38 -17.06 7.89
CA GLY A 29 -6.09 -17.84 8.90
C GLY A 29 -7.61 -17.87 8.67
N LYS A 30 -8.32 -18.68 9.47
CA LYS A 30 -9.79 -18.86 9.37
C LYS A 30 -10.61 -17.56 9.48
N LYS A 31 -10.08 -16.55 10.19
CA LYS A 31 -10.71 -15.23 10.37
C LYS A 31 -10.35 -14.23 9.24
N GLY A 32 -9.71 -14.68 8.16
CA GLY A 32 -9.24 -13.80 7.07
C GLY A 32 -7.97 -12.99 7.39
N ILE A 33 -7.41 -13.14 8.60
CA ILE A 33 -6.18 -12.45 9.01
C ILE A 33 -4.98 -13.08 8.29
N ARG A 34 -4.13 -12.24 7.69
CA ARG A 34 -2.89 -12.66 7.04
C ARG A 34 -1.73 -12.60 8.05
N TYR A 35 -1.01 -13.70 8.17
CA TYR A 35 0.18 -13.85 9.00
C TYR A 35 1.41 -13.94 8.11
N TYR A 36 2.51 -13.36 8.56
CA TYR A 36 3.79 -13.34 7.87
C TYR A 36 4.83 -14.04 8.75
N TYR A 37 5.57 -14.98 8.17
CA TYR A 37 6.53 -15.80 8.90
C TYR A 37 7.69 -16.22 8.01
N TYR A 38 8.83 -16.52 8.61
CA TYR A 38 9.93 -17.21 7.94
C TYR A 38 9.80 -18.71 8.21
N ARG A 39 9.90 -19.52 7.16
CA ARG A 39 9.89 -20.98 7.23
C ARG A 39 11.22 -21.53 6.78
N CYS A 40 11.73 -22.53 7.49
CA CYS A 40 12.88 -23.30 7.06
C CYS A 40 12.63 -23.97 5.69
N LYS A 41 13.53 -23.79 4.72
CA LYS A 41 13.40 -24.42 3.39
C LYS A 41 13.43 -25.94 3.45
N ASN A 42 14.10 -26.52 4.45
CA ASN A 42 14.03 -27.95 4.71
C ASN A 42 12.63 -28.33 5.21
N ASN A 43 11.83 -28.95 4.33
CA ASN A 43 10.47 -29.38 4.62
C ASN A 43 10.40 -30.40 5.77
N SER A 44 11.43 -31.21 5.99
CA SER A 44 11.47 -32.18 7.10
C SER A 44 11.64 -31.52 8.47
N CYS A 45 12.31 -30.35 8.53
CA CYS A 45 12.46 -29.59 9.77
C CYS A 45 11.17 -28.84 10.12
N GLY A 46 10.55 -28.20 9.12
CA GLY A 46 9.25 -27.54 9.28
C GLY A 46 9.23 -26.34 10.24
N PHE A 47 10.38 -25.92 10.78
CA PHE A 47 10.48 -24.81 11.73
C PHE A 47 10.03 -23.48 11.12
N LYS A 48 9.30 -22.68 11.90
CA LYS A 48 8.72 -21.40 11.49
C LYS A 48 8.89 -20.38 12.61
N VAL A 49 9.12 -19.14 12.23
CA VAL A 49 9.25 -18.00 13.17
C VAL A 49 8.43 -16.83 12.64
N PRO A 50 7.68 -16.11 13.49
CA PRO A 50 6.97 -14.89 13.09
C PRO A 50 7.94 -13.86 12.49
N ALA A 51 7.52 -13.22 11.39
CA ALA A 51 8.38 -12.28 10.68
C ALA A 51 8.61 -10.99 11.49
N ASP A 52 7.56 -10.51 12.15
CA ASP A 52 7.59 -9.33 13.02
C ASP A 52 8.57 -9.47 14.19
N GLU A 53 8.58 -10.64 14.84
CA GLU A 53 9.49 -10.91 15.96
C GLU A 53 10.97 -10.82 15.52
N ILE A 54 11.35 -11.56 14.48
CA ILE A 54 12.76 -11.64 14.08
C ILE A 54 13.25 -10.36 13.40
N GLU A 55 12.40 -9.74 12.58
CA GLU A 55 12.71 -8.46 11.95
C GLU A 55 12.84 -7.35 13.01
N GLY A 56 11.97 -7.35 14.02
CA GLY A 56 12.02 -6.41 15.14
C GLY A 56 13.35 -6.49 15.90
N VAL A 57 13.79 -7.70 16.26
CA VAL A 57 15.07 -7.93 16.94
C VAL A 57 16.25 -7.40 16.12
N ILE A 58 16.26 -7.68 14.81
CA ILE A 58 17.34 -7.24 13.92
C ILE A 58 17.34 -5.72 13.78
N ILE A 59 16.17 -5.10 13.58
CA ILE A 59 16.03 -3.64 13.49
C ILE A 59 16.55 -2.98 14.77
N ASP A 60 16.19 -3.50 15.93
CA ASP A 60 16.64 -2.93 17.20
C ASP A 60 18.14 -3.10 17.43
N ARG A 61 18.72 -4.24 16.99
CA ARG A 61 20.16 -4.43 17.02
C ARG A 61 20.87 -3.45 16.08
N LEU A 62 20.35 -3.25 14.87
CA LEU A 62 20.89 -2.29 13.91
C LEU A 62 20.86 -0.87 14.48
N LYS A 63 19.76 -0.43 15.08
CA LYS A 63 19.67 0.88 15.76
C LYS A 63 20.78 1.06 16.79
N LYS A 64 21.00 0.07 17.66
CA LYS A 64 22.05 0.10 18.69
C LYS A 64 23.45 0.23 18.07
N LEU A 65 23.72 -0.52 17.02
CA LEU A 65 25.00 -0.47 16.30
C LEU A 65 25.22 0.88 15.58
N SER A 66 24.17 1.43 14.98
CA SER A 66 24.23 2.72 14.28
C SER A 66 24.50 3.89 15.21
N ILE A 67 23.96 3.85 16.44
CA ILE A 67 24.22 4.86 17.48
C ILE A 67 25.68 4.76 17.95
N GLY A 68 26.16 3.56 18.28
CA GLY A 68 27.51 3.36 18.81
C GLY A 68 28.64 3.70 17.83
N LYS A 69 28.39 3.61 16.52
CA LYS A 69 29.38 3.92 15.48
C LYS A 69 29.32 5.36 14.95
N GLY A 70 28.40 6.19 15.45
CA GLY A 70 28.23 7.56 14.94
C GLY A 70 27.81 7.64 13.48
N ILE A 71 27.25 6.57 12.90
CA ILE A 71 26.82 6.50 11.49
C ILE A 71 25.37 7.02 11.34
N LEU A 72 24.64 7.12 12.45
CA LEU A 72 23.26 7.61 12.45
C LEU A 72 23.08 9.00 11.79
N PRO A 73 23.96 10.00 12.00
CA PRO A 73 23.91 11.27 11.29
C PRO A 73 24.02 11.12 9.77
N ASP A 74 24.87 10.22 9.27
CA ASP A 74 25.04 9.97 7.84
C ASP A 74 23.82 9.28 7.22
N ILE A 75 23.21 8.33 7.95
CA ILE A 75 21.96 7.69 7.56
C ILE A 75 20.84 8.73 7.47
N ILE A 76 20.71 9.59 8.50
CA ILE A 76 19.72 10.67 8.53
C ILE A 76 19.95 11.64 7.37
N LYS A 77 21.19 12.04 7.11
CA LYS A 77 21.56 12.93 6.00
C LYS A 77 21.20 12.32 4.65
N SER A 78 21.50 11.04 4.44
CA SER A 78 21.17 10.32 3.20
C SER A 78 19.66 10.17 3.02
N ALA A 79 18.94 9.73 4.04
CA ALA A 79 17.49 9.59 4.01
C ALA A 79 16.79 10.93 3.72
N ASN A 80 17.20 12.00 4.41
CA ASN A 80 16.68 13.35 4.17
C ASN A 80 16.98 13.86 2.76
N LYS A 81 18.15 13.52 2.21
CA LYS A 81 18.52 13.88 0.82
C LYS A 81 17.61 13.20 -0.19
N THR A 82 17.30 11.91 0.00
CA THR A 82 16.38 11.16 -0.86
C THR A 82 14.96 11.73 -0.74
N LEU A 83 14.47 11.93 0.48
CA LEU A 83 13.17 12.53 0.74
C LEU A 83 13.01 13.90 0.08
N LYS A 84 13.99 14.80 0.23
CA LYS A 84 13.96 16.13 -0.40
C LYS A 84 13.91 16.08 -1.94
N LYS A 85 14.44 15.03 -2.57
CA LYS A 85 14.37 14.84 -4.02
C LYS A 85 13.02 14.30 -4.49
N GLU A 86 12.39 13.45 -3.69
CA GLU A 86 11.13 12.79 -4.04
C GLU A 86 9.91 13.64 -3.72
N LEU A 87 9.96 14.44 -2.64
CA LEU A 87 8.84 15.27 -2.19
C LEU A 87 8.27 16.19 -3.28
N PRO A 88 9.06 16.93 -4.07
CA PRO A 88 8.53 17.82 -5.11
C PRO A 88 7.82 17.04 -6.22
N LYS A 89 8.34 15.86 -6.58
CA LYS A 89 7.72 14.98 -7.59
C LYS A 89 6.36 14.50 -7.13
N LEU A 90 6.26 14.02 -5.89
CA LEU A 90 5.01 13.53 -5.30
C LEU A 90 3.96 14.65 -5.15
N ILE A 91 4.39 15.86 -4.77
CA ILE A 91 3.51 17.04 -4.70
C ILE A 91 2.99 17.39 -6.09
N GLY A 92 3.86 17.38 -7.11
CA GLY A 92 3.47 17.63 -8.50
C GLY A 92 2.46 16.60 -9.01
N GLN A 93 2.73 15.31 -8.80
CA GLN A 93 1.82 14.22 -9.18
C GLN A 93 0.46 14.34 -8.48
N ARG A 94 0.45 14.65 -7.17
CA ARG A 94 -0.79 14.87 -6.43
C ARG A 94 -1.60 16.02 -7.04
N LYS A 95 -0.95 17.13 -7.39
CA LYS A 95 -1.62 18.30 -7.98
C LYS A 95 -2.28 17.93 -9.31
N LEU A 96 -1.54 17.26 -10.19
CA LEU A 96 -2.07 16.80 -11.49
C LEU A 96 -3.32 15.93 -11.33
N LEU A 97 -3.25 14.92 -10.47
CA LEU A 97 -4.40 14.03 -10.22
C LEU A 97 -5.61 14.77 -9.63
N VAL A 98 -5.38 15.78 -8.77
CA VAL A 98 -6.46 16.61 -8.22
C VAL A 98 -7.10 17.48 -9.29
N ASP A 99 -6.30 18.04 -10.20
CA ASP A 99 -6.79 18.84 -11.32
C ASP A 99 -7.60 17.97 -12.30
N GLU A 100 -7.11 16.78 -12.65
CA GLU A 100 -7.84 15.80 -13.47
C GLU A 100 -9.18 15.39 -12.83
N LEU A 101 -9.20 15.11 -11.53
CA LEU A 101 -10.44 14.79 -10.81
C LEU A 101 -11.45 15.95 -10.86
N LYS A 102 -10.97 17.19 -10.80
CA LYS A 102 -11.81 18.38 -10.89
C LYS A 102 -12.42 18.51 -12.28
N GLU A 103 -11.64 18.27 -13.34
CA GLU A 103 -12.13 18.29 -14.71
C GLU A 103 -13.18 17.21 -14.96
N ILE A 104 -12.91 15.96 -14.55
CA ILE A 104 -13.85 14.85 -14.67
C ILE A 104 -15.16 15.16 -13.92
N LYS A 105 -15.06 15.71 -12.70
CA LYS A 105 -16.24 16.10 -11.91
C LYS A 105 -17.05 17.18 -12.61
N ASN A 106 -16.40 18.22 -13.14
CA ASN A 106 -17.06 19.28 -13.89
C ASN A 106 -17.74 18.74 -15.15
N PHE A 107 -17.08 17.83 -15.87
CA PHE A 107 -17.65 17.17 -17.05
C PHE A 107 -18.89 16.35 -16.69
N ALA A 108 -18.80 15.52 -15.65
CA ALA A 108 -19.94 14.74 -15.15
C ALA A 108 -21.12 15.64 -14.74
N SER A 109 -20.85 16.73 -14.03
CA SER A 109 -21.89 17.71 -13.66
C SER A 109 -22.55 18.37 -14.88
N LYS A 110 -21.77 18.72 -15.91
CA LYS A 110 -22.32 19.26 -17.17
C LYS A 110 -23.22 18.25 -17.86
N VAL A 111 -22.76 17.02 -18.03
CA VAL A 111 -23.56 15.94 -18.65
C VAL A 111 -24.87 15.71 -17.88
N LEU A 112 -24.81 15.66 -16.55
CA LEU A 112 -26.01 15.52 -15.71
C LEU A 112 -26.97 16.70 -15.87
N SER A 113 -26.48 17.93 -15.88
CA SER A 113 -27.32 19.12 -16.08
C SER A 113 -27.95 19.18 -17.47
N GLN A 114 -27.21 18.80 -18.50
CA GLN A 114 -27.71 18.74 -19.87
C GLN A 114 -28.80 17.67 -20.01
N TRP A 115 -28.58 16.49 -19.44
CA TRP A 115 -29.61 15.45 -19.42
C TRP A 115 -30.87 15.88 -18.64
N ALA A 116 -30.72 16.51 -17.48
CA ALA A 116 -31.83 17.05 -16.71
C ALA A 116 -32.62 18.14 -17.48
N SER A 117 -31.93 18.96 -18.28
CA SER A 117 -32.59 19.96 -19.13
C SER A 117 -33.39 19.33 -20.28
N ILE A 118 -32.88 18.24 -20.87
CA ILE A 118 -33.55 17.48 -21.93
C ILE A 118 -34.80 16.77 -21.38
N SER A 119 -34.73 16.21 -20.18
CA SER A 119 -35.90 15.57 -19.55
C SER A 119 -36.98 16.56 -19.12
N THR A 120 -36.63 17.83 -18.84
CA THR A 120 -37.63 18.89 -18.60
C THR A 120 -38.30 19.42 -19.87
N SER A 121 -37.63 19.41 -21.03
CA SER A 121 -38.27 19.83 -22.31
C SER A 121 -39.25 18.80 -22.86
N ASP A 122 -39.06 17.51 -22.55
CA ASP A 122 -40.01 16.46 -22.95
C ASP A 122 -41.28 16.44 -22.08
N ASN A 123 -41.26 17.05 -20.89
CA ASN A 123 -42.40 17.06 -19.95
C ASN A 123 -43.42 18.18 -20.18
N THR A 124 -43.22 19.09 -21.13
CA THR A 124 -44.26 20.06 -21.52
C THR A 124 -45.19 19.58 -22.64
N ILE A 125 -44.92 18.42 -23.24
CA ILE A 125 -45.73 17.91 -24.37
C ILE A 125 -46.70 16.79 -23.94
N PHE A 126 -46.50 16.14 -22.80
CA PHE A 126 -47.26 14.93 -22.43
C PHE A 126 -48.34 15.05 -21.34
N VAL A 127 -48.77 16.26 -20.94
CA VAL A 127 -49.82 16.41 -19.91
C VAL A 127 -51.20 16.78 -20.47
N LYS A 128 -51.42 16.84 -21.79
CA LYS A 128 -52.74 17.25 -22.32
C LYS A 128 -53.76 16.16 -22.67
N ASP A 129 -53.42 14.87 -22.70
CA ASP A 129 -54.38 13.86 -23.19
C ASP A 129 -54.74 12.74 -22.19
N PHE A 130 -54.66 12.99 -20.89
CA PHE A 130 -55.26 12.08 -19.89
C PHE A 130 -56.10 12.85 -18.86
N LYS A 131 -57.22 13.40 -19.35
CA LYS A 131 -58.48 13.40 -18.61
C LYS A 131 -59.59 13.04 -19.59
N GLU A 132 -59.86 11.74 -19.63
CA GLU A 132 -61.04 11.13 -20.23
C GLU A 132 -62.33 11.81 -19.74
N ILE A 133 -63.35 11.78 -20.61
CA ILE A 133 -64.78 11.54 -20.30
C ILE A 133 -65.41 12.44 -19.22
#